data_AF-A0A1W6K193-F1
#
_entry.id   AF-A0A1W6K193-F1
#
_cell.length_a   1.000
_cell.length_b   1.000
_cell.length_c   1.000
_cell.angle_alpha   90.00
_cell.angle_beta   90.00
_cell.angle_gamma   90.00
#
_symmetry.space_group_name_H-M   'P 1'
#
loop_
_entity.id
_entity.type
_entity.pdbx_description
1 polymer ?
#
loop_
_entity_poly.entity_id
_entity_poly.type
_entity_poly.pdbx_seq_one_letter_code
_entity_poly.pdbx_strand_id
1 'polypeptide(L)' 'MMETDLEIAEKYFKKYLSVGEIIAVRDLKALGVKEPEKVIAELMEKGVIEKGEGCYNLVRSKK' A
#
# COMPACT_ATOMS: atom_id res chain seq x y z
N MET A 1 18.16 7.19 -8.78
CA MET A 1 17.87 7.08 -7.33
C MET A 1 17.10 5.79 -7.14
N MET A 2 17.45 4.96 -6.16
CA MET A 2 16.66 3.75 -5.85
C MET A 2 15.35 4.20 -5.18
N GLU A 3 14.23 3.66 -5.62
CA GLU A 3 12.94 3.91 -4.97
C GLU A 3 12.93 3.24 -3.60
N THR A 4 12.41 3.95 -2.60
CA THR A 4 12.20 3.37 -1.26
C THR A 4 11.00 2.41 -1.26
N ASP A 5 11.00 1.45 -0.34
CA ASP A 5 9.88 0.52 -0.12
C ASP A 5 8.53 1.25 0.02
N LEU A 6 8.53 2.44 0.63
CA LEU A 6 7.34 3.26 0.82
C LEU A 6 6.84 3.86 -0.51
N GLU A 7 7.75 4.37 -1.35
CA GLU A 7 7.40 4.93 -2.65
C GLU A 7 6.84 3.86 -3.59
N ILE A 8 7.41 2.65 -3.55
CA ILE A 8 6.91 1.51 -4.33
C ILE A 8 5.48 1.17 -3.91
N ALA A 9 5.24 1.07 -2.59
CA ALA A 9 3.91 0.76 -2.08
C ALA A 9 2.89 1.86 -2.35
N GLU A 10 3.26 3.13 -2.23
CA GLU A 10 2.38 4.25 -2.55
C GLU A 10 1.99 4.24 -4.04
N LYS A 11 2.95 4.02 -4.94
CA LYS A 11 2.68 3.85 -6.38
C LYS A 11 1.75 2.68 -6.66
N TYR A 12 1.95 1.56 -5.95
CA TYR A 12 1.09 0.39 -6.05
C TYR A 12 -0.37 0.74 -5.70
N PHE A 13 -0.64 1.33 -4.53
CA PHE A 13 -2.02 1.67 -4.13
C PHE A 13 -2.64 2.82 -4.96
N LYS A 14 -1.82 3.72 -5.51
CA LYS A 14 -2.29 4.71 -6.51
C LYS A 14 -2.77 4.07 -7.81
N LYS A 15 -2.15 2.96 -8.21
CA LYS A 15 -2.53 2.19 -9.40
C LYS A 15 -3.70 1.24 -9.12
N TYR A 16 -3.69 0.59 -7.96
CA TYR A 16 -4.69 -0.39 -7.53
C TYR A 16 -5.47 0.17 -6.33
N LEU A 17 -6.62 0.80 -6.62
CA LEU A 17 -7.38 1.58 -5.65
C LEU A 17 -7.95 0.77 -4.47
N SER A 18 -8.18 -0.53 -4.67
CA SER A 18 -8.69 -1.45 -3.66
C SER A 18 -8.05 -2.81 -3.88
N VAL A 19 -7.41 -3.36 -2.84
CA VAL A 19 -6.64 -4.59 -2.92
C VAL A 19 -6.89 -5.43 -1.68
N GLY A 20 -7.17 -6.72 -1.85
CA GLY A 20 -7.28 -7.65 -0.72
C GLY A 20 -5.97 -7.75 0.07
N GLU A 21 -6.05 -7.91 1.39
CA GLU A 21 -4.88 -7.87 2.29
C GLU A 21 -3.76 -8.85 1.87
N ILE A 22 -4.15 -10.09 1.57
CA ILE A 22 -3.23 -11.16 1.16
C ILE A 22 -2.55 -10.81 -0.16
N ILE A 23 -3.30 -10.24 -1.11
CA ILE A 23 -2.79 -9.85 -2.43
C ILE A 23 -1.84 -8.67 -2.30
N ALA A 24 -2.18 -7.66 -1.50
CA ALA A 24 -1.34 -6.50 -1.26
C ALA A 24 0.04 -6.92 -0.72
N VAL A 25 0.08 -7.75 0.31
CA VAL A 25 1.36 -8.23 0.88
C VAL A 25 2.16 -9.02 -0.16
N ARG A 26 1.50 -9.91 -0.91
CA ARG A 26 2.15 -10.73 -1.93
C ARG A 26 2.74 -9.89 -3.06
N ASP A 27 1.98 -8.94 -3.59
CA ASP A 27 2.39 -8.08 -4.69
C ASP A 27 3.54 -7.16 -4.27
N LEU A 28 3.46 -6.56 -3.08
CA LEU A 28 4.52 -5.71 -2.55
C LEU A 28 5.84 -6.47 -2.38
N LYS A 29 5.81 -7.74 -1.90
CA LYS A 29 7.01 -8.60 -1.87
C LYS A 29 7.57 -8.83 -3.27
N ALA A 30 6.70 -9.10 -4.26
CA ALA A 30 7.12 -9.30 -5.64
C ALA A 30 7.73 -8.03 -6.27
N LEU A 31 7.32 -6.85 -5.82
CA LEU A 31 7.88 -5.55 -6.20
C LEU A 31 9.17 -5.20 -5.46
N GLY A 32 9.65 -6.05 -4.53
CA GLY A 32 10.90 -5.86 -3.81
C GLY A 32 10.78 -5.15 -2.46
N VAL A 33 9.55 -4.90 -1.98
CA VAL A 33 9.33 -4.36 -0.63
C VAL A 33 9.71 -5.40 0.42
N LYS A 34 10.63 -5.05 1.32
CA LYS A 34 11.21 -6.00 2.29
C LYS A 34 10.24 -6.35 3.40
N GLU A 35 9.53 -5.34 3.93
CA GLU A 35 8.59 -5.49 5.04
C GLU A 35 7.22 -4.90 4.69
N PRO A 36 6.43 -5.56 3.81
CA PRO A 36 5.18 -5.01 3.31
C PRO A 36 4.20 -4.64 4.42
N GLU A 37 4.09 -5.46 5.46
CA GLU A 37 3.18 -5.24 6.58
C GLU A 37 3.50 -3.94 7.33
N LYS A 38 4.79 -3.64 7.54
CA LYS A 38 5.23 -2.38 8.15
C LYS A 38 4.94 -1.19 7.25
N VAL A 39 5.22 -1.32 5.96
CA VAL A 39 4.98 -0.24 4.98
C VAL A 39 3.49 0.06 4.83
N ILE A 40 2.65 -0.98 4.79
CA ILE A 40 1.19 -0.83 4.77
C ILE A 40 0.72 -0.14 6.05
N ALA A 41 1.24 -0.53 7.23
CA ALA A 41 0.91 0.13 8.49
C ALA A 41 1.28 1.61 8.45
N GLU A 42 2.47 1.96 7.98
CA GLU A 42 2.91 3.34 7.85
C GLU A 42 2.06 4.15 6.86
N LEU A 43 1.64 3.55 5.73
CA LEU A 43 0.73 4.18 4.77
C LEU A 43 -0.68 4.40 5.35
N MET A 44 -1.14 3.50 6.22
CA MET A 44 -2.39 3.68 6.96
C MET A 44 -2.27 4.82 7.98
N GLU A 45 -1.18 4.88 8.74
CA GLU A 45 -0.91 5.96 9.71
C GLU A 45 -0.82 7.33 9.02
N LYS A 46 -0.26 7.39 7.81
CA LYS A 46 -0.19 8.59 6.98
C LYS A 46 -1.53 8.97 6.32
N GLY A 47 -2.56 8.13 6.43
CA GLY A 47 -3.86 8.35 5.79
C GLY A 47 -3.83 8.23 4.27
N VAL A 48 -2.83 7.53 3.70
CA VAL A 48 -2.75 7.26 2.26
C VAL A 48 -3.71 6.15 1.88
N ILE A 49 -3.80 5.12 2.74
CA ILE A 49 -4.71 3.99 2.57
C ILE A 49 -5.53 3.77 3.84
N GLU A 50 -6.67 3.12 3.69
CA GLU A 50 -7.56 2.72 4.79
C GLU A 50 -7.84 1.22 4.74
N LYS A 51 -8.10 0.63 5.90
CA LYS A 51 -8.43 -0.79 6.02
C LYS A 51 -9.94 -0.99 6.01
N GLY A 52 -10.44 -1.73 5.02
CA GLY A 52 -11.81 -2.24 4.96
C GLY A 52 -11.91 -3.67 5.50
N GLU A 53 -13.00 -4.36 5.17
CA GLU A 53 -13.16 -5.79 5.50
C GLU A 53 -12.29 -6.66 4.57
N GLY A 54 -11.07 -6.97 5.01
CA GLY A 54 -10.15 -7.84 4.28
C GLY A 54 -9.47 -7.17 3.07
N CYS A 55 -9.53 -5.84 2.97
CA CYS A 55 -8.92 -5.08 1.89
C CYS A 55 -8.29 -3.76 2.37
N TYR A 56 -7.33 -3.27 1.59
CA TYR A 56 -6.75 -1.94 1.71
C TYR A 56 -7.26 -1.08 0.54
N ASN A 57 -7.77 0.10 0.85
CA ASN A 57 -8.30 1.05 -0.13
C ASN A 57 -7.47 2.34 -0.11
N LEU A 58 -7.21 2.91 -1.29
CA LEU A 58 -6.59 4.23 -1.39
C LEU A 58 -7.57 5.30 -0.89
N VAL A 59 -7.14 6.12 0.07
CA VAL A 59 -7.92 7.26 0.54
C VAL A 59 -7.95 8.30 -0.58
N ARG A 60 -9.16 8.60 -1.07
CA ARG A 60 -9.35 9.72 -2.00
C ARG A 60 -9.49 11.00 -1.19
N SER A 61 -8.47 11.85 -1.21
CA SER A 61 -8.68 13.26 -0.86
C SER A 61 -9.68 13.86 -1.86
N LYS A 62 -10.87 14.22 -1.39
CA LYS A 62 -11.76 15.13 -2.11
C LYS A 62 -11.02 16.46 -2.23
N LYS A 63 -10.52 16.78 -3.43
CA LYS A 63 -10.10 18.12 -3.78
C LYS A 63 -11.30 18.94 -4.21
#